data_AF-A0A7S3F1L7-F1
#
_entry.id   AF-A0A7S3F1L7-F1
#
_cell.length_a   1.000
_cell.length_b   1.000
_cell.length_c   1.000
_cell.angle_alpha   90.00
_cell.angle_beta   90.00
_cell.angle_gamma   90.00
#
_symmetry.space_group_name_H-M   'P 1'
#
loop_
_entity.id
_entity.type
_entity.pdbx_description
1 polymer ?
#
loop_
_entity_poly.entity_id
_entity_poly.type
_entity_poly.pdbx_seq_one_letter_code
_entity_poly.pdbx_strand_id
1 'polypeptide(L)'
;CRTCSGEMIQVVHYSHGQQYKAHHDFQVSSPDTRFITLLMYLTDQADARAGGETLFPKAAGGLGLTVHPGKGAAVLFYNLLEDGNGDDLTLHAALPVHSGEKWLANFWIWDKGLREVPAMAPVNQTTRAASDEQGGQTEEASMVEQEDEGYHLEL
;
A
#
# COMPACT_ATOMS: atom_id res chain seq x y z
N CYS A 1 -22.56 4.34 -6.87
CA CYS A 1 -21.13 4.12 -6.57
C CYS A 1 -20.42 3.88 -7.89
N ARG A 2 -19.61 4.82 -8.40
CA ARG A 2 -18.63 4.49 -9.46
C ARG A 2 -17.35 4.12 -8.71
N THR A 3 -16.96 2.85 -8.83
CA THR A 3 -15.81 2.15 -8.22
C THR A 3 -15.83 2.03 -6.70
N CYS A 4 -16.63 1.10 -6.19
CA CYS A 4 -16.43 0.55 -4.85
C CYS A 4 -15.20 -0.38 -4.94
N SER A 5 -14.03 0.12 -4.53
CA SER A 5 -12.72 -0.52 -4.74
C SER A 5 -12.40 -1.66 -3.76
N GLY A 6 -13.34 -2.02 -2.87
CA GLY A 6 -13.15 -3.06 -1.86
C GLY A 6 -14.40 -3.91 -1.61
N GLU A 7 -14.17 -5.06 -0.99
CA GLU A 7 -15.21 -5.99 -0.53
C GLU A 7 -16.03 -5.40 0.61
N MET A 8 -17.19 -6.00 0.89
CA MET A 8 -17.88 -5.74 2.16
C MET A 8 -17.00 -6.21 3.32
N ILE A 9 -17.05 -5.50 4.44
CA ILE A 9 -16.33 -5.89 5.65
C ILE A 9 -16.79 -7.28 6.08
N GLN A 10 -15.84 -8.17 6.33
CA GLN A 10 -16.10 -9.48 6.88
C GLN A 10 -15.73 -9.50 8.37
N VAL A 11 -16.70 -9.72 9.25
CA VAL A 11 -16.44 -9.95 10.67
C VAL A 11 -16.20 -11.43 10.92
N VAL A 12 -15.14 -11.75 11.66
CA VAL A 12 -14.73 -13.11 12.01
C VAL A 12 -14.57 -13.23 13.52
N HIS A 13 -15.04 -14.35 14.07
CA HIS A 13 -14.92 -14.71 15.47
C HIS A 13 -14.16 -16.03 15.59
N TYR A 14 -13.19 -16.06 16.51
CA TYR A 14 -12.47 -17.26 16.93
C TYR A 14 -12.68 -17.51 18.42
N SER A 15 -13.24 -18.66 18.73
CA SER A 15 -13.34 -19.22 20.08
C SER A 15 -12.09 -20.05 20.43
N HIS A 16 -12.03 -20.54 21.66
CA HIS A 16 -10.96 -21.40 22.15
C HIS A 16 -10.59 -22.53 21.16
N GLY A 17 -9.30 -22.66 20.86
CA GLY A 17 -8.71 -23.63 19.94
C GLY A 17 -8.88 -23.31 18.46
N GLN A 18 -9.79 -22.40 18.09
CA GLN A 18 -9.98 -22.03 16.69
C GLN A 18 -8.80 -21.22 16.18
N GLN A 19 -8.48 -21.44 14.92
CA GLN A 19 -7.35 -20.85 14.22
C GLN A 19 -7.67 -20.74 12.73
N TYR A 20 -6.82 -20.05 11.98
CA TYR A 20 -6.83 -20.10 10.53
C TYR A 20 -5.42 -20.33 10.00
N LYS A 21 -5.27 -21.38 9.20
CA LYS A 21 -3.96 -21.83 8.72
C LYS A 21 -3.32 -20.77 7.83
N ALA A 22 -1.99 -20.88 7.69
CA ALA A 22 -1.22 -20.00 6.84
C ALA A 22 -1.78 -19.98 5.40
N HIS A 23 -2.05 -18.79 4.87
CA HIS A 23 -2.63 -18.58 3.55
C HIS A 23 -2.23 -17.20 3.00
N HIS A 24 -2.54 -16.99 1.73
CA HIS A 24 -2.49 -15.67 1.08
C HIS A 24 -3.91 -15.19 0.82
N ASP A 25 -4.11 -13.88 0.88
CA ASP A 25 -5.37 -13.25 0.46
C ASP A 25 -5.42 -13.03 -1.06
N PHE A 26 -4.29 -13.01 -1.74
CA PHE A 26 -4.27 -12.97 -3.20
C PHE A 26 -4.49 -14.37 -3.79
N GLN A 27 -5.02 -14.39 -5.01
CA GLN A 27 -5.08 -15.57 -5.86
C GLN A 27 -3.99 -15.51 -6.92
N VAL A 28 -3.29 -16.63 -7.11
CA VAL A 28 -2.30 -16.75 -8.19
C VAL A 28 -3.04 -16.78 -9.53
N SER A 29 -2.61 -15.93 -10.47
CA SER A 29 -3.14 -15.87 -11.84
C SER A 29 -4.62 -15.44 -11.97
N SER A 30 -5.19 -14.77 -10.96
CA SER A 30 -6.51 -14.13 -11.08
C SER A 30 -6.35 -12.63 -11.40
N PRO A 31 -7.05 -12.09 -12.41
CA PRO A 31 -7.08 -10.64 -12.65
C PRO A 31 -7.81 -9.89 -11.52
N ASP A 32 -8.73 -10.57 -10.82
CA ASP A 32 -9.48 -10.03 -9.68
C ASP A 32 -8.88 -10.58 -8.40
N THR A 33 -7.78 -9.96 -7.96
CA THR A 33 -7.05 -10.37 -6.75
C THR A 33 -6.95 -9.21 -5.77
N ARG A 34 -6.90 -9.52 -4.48
CA ARG A 34 -6.90 -8.52 -3.40
C ARG A 34 -5.54 -7.83 -3.39
N PHE A 35 -5.54 -6.51 -3.49
CA PHE A 35 -4.32 -5.70 -3.43
C PHE A 35 -3.92 -5.39 -1.99
N ILE A 36 -4.86 -4.96 -1.16
CA ILE A 36 -4.61 -4.60 0.25
C ILE A 36 -5.52 -5.43 1.14
N THR A 37 -4.96 -5.92 2.24
CA THR A 37 -5.71 -6.43 3.38
C THR A 37 -5.54 -5.49 4.57
N LEU A 38 -6.66 -5.11 5.17
CA LEU A 38 -6.72 -4.46 6.47
C LEU A 38 -7.42 -5.39 7.47
N LEU A 39 -6.68 -5.85 8.47
CA LEU A 39 -7.20 -6.61 9.60
C LEU A 39 -7.40 -5.66 10.78
N MET A 40 -8.63 -5.54 11.27
CA MET A 40 -8.98 -4.68 12.41
C MET A 40 -9.36 -5.54 13.60
N TYR A 41 -8.68 -5.39 14.72
CA TYR A 41 -8.99 -6.14 15.93
C TYR A 41 -10.11 -5.46 16.72
N LEU A 42 -11.16 -6.20 17.02
CA LEU A 42 -12.39 -5.68 17.64
C LEU A 42 -12.46 -5.96 19.15
N THR A 43 -11.61 -6.87 19.64
CA THR A 43 -11.48 -7.22 21.06
C THR A 43 -10.03 -7.18 21.51
N ASP A 44 -9.85 -6.96 22.81
CA ASP A 44 -8.57 -7.18 23.48
C ASP A 44 -8.38 -8.68 23.75
N GLN A 45 -7.11 -9.10 23.85
CA GLN A 45 -6.79 -10.43 24.37
C GLN A 45 -7.04 -10.48 25.89
N ALA A 46 -7.42 -11.67 26.38
CA ALA A 46 -7.71 -11.86 27.80
C ALA A 46 -6.47 -11.66 28.69
N ASP A 47 -5.30 -12.10 28.22
CA ASP A 47 -4.01 -11.99 28.88
C ASP A 47 -2.87 -12.22 27.86
N ALA A 48 -1.61 -12.10 28.30
CA ALA A 48 -0.43 -12.25 27.43
C ALA A 48 -0.22 -13.66 26.85
N ARG A 49 -0.96 -14.67 27.32
CA ARG A 49 -0.91 -16.06 26.86
C ARG A 49 -2.22 -16.49 26.19
N ALA A 50 -3.12 -15.55 25.91
CA ALA A 50 -4.42 -15.82 25.32
C ALA A 50 -4.36 -16.34 23.88
N GLY A 51 -3.21 -16.20 23.21
CA GLY A 51 -3.02 -16.63 21.83
C GLY A 51 -3.74 -15.71 20.84
N GLY A 52 -4.21 -16.27 19.73
CA GLY A 52 -4.98 -15.52 18.74
C GLY A 52 -4.16 -14.53 17.92
N GLU A 53 -2.83 -14.57 17.96
CA GLU A 53 -1.98 -13.65 17.21
C GLU A 53 -2.15 -13.81 15.69
N THR A 54 -1.86 -12.74 14.96
CA THR A 54 -1.66 -12.84 13.51
C THR A 54 -0.17 -13.05 13.26
N LEU A 55 0.19 -14.20 12.69
CA LEU A 55 1.57 -14.59 12.40
C LEU A 55 1.85 -14.42 10.91
N PHE A 56 2.96 -13.77 10.57
CA PHE A 56 3.55 -13.69 9.24
C PHE A 56 4.88 -14.46 9.26
N PRO A 57 4.90 -15.77 8.97
CA PRO A 57 6.09 -16.61 9.19
C PRO A 57 7.28 -16.28 8.28
N LYS A 58 7.04 -15.66 7.12
CA LYS A 58 8.09 -15.32 6.15
C LYS A 58 8.63 -13.90 6.31
N ALA A 59 7.95 -13.05 7.08
CA ALA A 59 8.37 -11.68 7.33
C ALA A 59 9.67 -11.58 8.13
N ALA A 60 10.21 -10.36 8.25
CA ALA A 60 11.43 -10.06 9.01
C ALA A 60 12.63 -10.94 8.62
N GLY A 61 12.86 -11.10 7.30
CA GLY A 61 13.97 -11.92 6.79
C GLY A 61 13.81 -13.42 7.07
N GLY A 62 12.58 -13.91 7.20
CA GLY A 62 12.28 -15.31 7.49
C GLY A 62 12.31 -15.68 8.98
N LEU A 63 12.51 -14.70 9.89
CA LEU A 63 12.40 -14.91 11.33
C LEU A 63 10.95 -14.94 11.82
N GLY A 64 10.03 -14.43 11.00
CA GLY A 64 8.62 -14.30 11.32
C GLY A 64 8.30 -13.02 12.09
N LEU A 65 7.08 -12.52 11.88
CA LEU A 65 6.51 -11.39 12.62
C LEU A 65 5.17 -11.82 13.23
N THR A 66 5.02 -11.61 14.53
CA THR A 66 3.79 -11.91 15.25
C THR A 66 3.16 -10.62 15.74
N VAL A 67 1.88 -10.42 15.45
CA VAL A 67 1.11 -9.27 15.91
C VAL A 67 0.07 -9.71 16.93
N HIS A 68 0.16 -9.13 18.14
CA HIS A 68 -0.82 -9.36 19.19
C HIS A 68 -2.09 -8.55 18.94
N PRO A 69 -3.29 -9.15 19.03
CA PRO A 69 -4.55 -8.44 18.89
C PRO A 69 -4.77 -7.47 20.06
N GLY A 70 -5.11 -6.23 19.73
CA GLY A 70 -5.54 -5.23 20.71
C GLY A 70 -6.70 -4.43 20.13
N LYS A 71 -7.73 -4.16 20.93
CA LYS A 71 -8.95 -3.52 20.44
C LYS A 71 -8.65 -2.18 19.80
N GLY A 72 -9.13 -2.00 18.57
CA GLY A 72 -8.92 -0.78 17.78
C GLY A 72 -7.56 -0.72 17.06
N ALA A 73 -6.63 -1.64 17.33
CA ALA A 73 -5.44 -1.79 16.52
C ALA A 73 -5.76 -2.46 15.18
N ALA A 74 -4.93 -2.21 14.19
CA ALA A 74 -5.07 -2.79 12.87
C ALA A 74 -3.71 -3.16 12.25
N VAL A 75 -3.73 -4.15 11.37
CA VAL A 75 -2.60 -4.54 10.52
C VAL A 75 -3.00 -4.30 9.08
N LEU A 76 -2.19 -3.51 8.37
CA LEU A 76 -2.33 -3.28 6.94
C LEU A 76 -1.14 -3.91 6.24
N PHE A 77 -1.40 -4.65 5.17
CA PHE A 77 -0.35 -5.18 4.30
C PHE A 77 -0.81 -5.22 2.84
N TYR A 78 0.15 -5.09 1.94
CA TYR A 78 -0.04 -5.17 0.50
C TYR A 78 0.21 -6.60 0.06
N ASN A 79 -0.81 -7.25 -0.48
CA ASN A 79 -0.76 -8.65 -0.93
C ASN A 79 0.08 -8.83 -2.19
N LEU A 80 0.37 -7.75 -2.92
CA LEU A 80 1.04 -7.78 -4.21
C LEU A 80 2.25 -6.84 -4.20
N LEU A 81 3.29 -7.23 -4.91
CA LEU A 81 4.45 -6.43 -5.25
C LEU A 81 4.09 -5.35 -6.28
N GLU A 82 5.01 -4.41 -6.51
CA GLU A 82 4.83 -3.32 -7.48
C GLU A 82 4.60 -3.80 -8.92
N ASP A 83 5.22 -4.93 -9.28
CA ASP A 83 5.03 -5.59 -10.58
C ASP A 83 3.68 -6.33 -10.69
N GLY A 84 2.90 -6.35 -9.60
CA GLY A 84 1.60 -6.98 -9.52
C GLY A 84 1.61 -8.47 -9.18
N ASN A 85 2.78 -9.09 -9.00
CA ASN A 85 2.90 -10.46 -8.52
C ASN A 85 2.52 -10.56 -7.04
N GLY A 86 2.07 -11.74 -6.60
CA GLY A 86 1.77 -11.98 -5.19
C GLY A 86 3.02 -11.88 -4.31
N ASP A 87 2.93 -11.14 -3.22
CA ASP A 87 4.02 -11.02 -2.25
C ASP A 87 3.98 -12.19 -1.27
N ASP A 88 4.93 -13.12 -1.42
CA ASP A 88 5.03 -14.31 -0.58
C ASP A 88 5.30 -13.98 0.90
N LEU A 89 5.85 -12.80 1.22
CA LEU A 89 6.08 -12.35 2.59
C LEU A 89 4.77 -12.08 3.35
N THR A 90 3.65 -11.95 2.63
CA THR A 90 2.30 -11.77 3.20
C THR A 90 1.62 -13.06 3.58
N LEU A 91 2.27 -14.23 3.41
CA LEU A 91 1.77 -15.47 3.97
C LEU A 91 1.46 -15.23 5.45
N HIS A 92 0.23 -15.49 5.88
CA HIS A 92 -0.17 -15.19 7.25
C HIS A 92 -1.18 -16.18 7.80
N ALA A 93 -1.21 -16.31 9.12
CA ALA A 93 -2.07 -17.22 9.86
C ALA A 93 -2.70 -16.51 11.06
N ALA A 94 -3.87 -16.98 11.49
CA ALA A 94 -4.40 -16.68 12.82
C ALA A 94 -4.03 -17.85 13.75
N LEU A 95 -3.17 -17.60 14.73
CA LEU A 95 -2.78 -18.60 15.72
C LEU A 95 -3.96 -19.00 16.61
N PRO A 96 -3.92 -20.21 17.22
CA PRO A 96 -4.99 -20.67 18.09
C PRO A 96 -5.29 -19.72 19.25
N VAL A 97 -6.56 -19.49 19.55
CA VAL A 97 -6.98 -18.82 20.79
C VAL A 97 -6.90 -19.81 21.95
N HIS A 98 -6.18 -19.48 23.01
CA HIS A 98 -6.00 -20.30 24.21
C HIS A 98 -6.86 -19.83 25.39
N SER A 99 -7.13 -18.53 25.51
CA SER A 99 -8.07 -17.99 26.50
C SER A 99 -8.86 -16.81 25.92
N GLY A 100 -10.09 -16.60 26.39
CA GLY A 100 -10.99 -15.57 25.85
C GLY A 100 -11.47 -15.86 24.43
N GLU A 101 -11.68 -14.79 23.66
CA GLU A 101 -12.18 -14.81 22.29
C GLU A 101 -11.45 -13.75 21.44
N LYS A 102 -11.31 -14.02 20.15
CA LYS A 102 -10.79 -13.06 19.18
C LYS A 102 -11.88 -12.67 18.19
N TRP A 103 -12.20 -11.39 18.14
CA TRP A 103 -13.03 -10.80 17.10
C TRP A 103 -12.16 -9.91 16.21
N LEU A 104 -12.26 -10.08 14.90
CA LEU A 104 -11.65 -9.17 13.93
C LEU A 104 -12.60 -8.87 12.77
N ALA A 105 -12.29 -7.80 12.05
CA ALA A 105 -12.89 -7.47 10.79
C ALA A 105 -11.83 -7.39 9.69
N ASN A 106 -12.10 -8.05 8.58
CA ASN A 106 -11.28 -8.03 7.38
C ASN A 106 -11.89 -6.99 6.42
N PHE A 107 -11.05 -6.14 5.85
CA PHE A 107 -11.43 -5.28 4.74
C PHE A 107 -10.42 -5.45 3.61
N TRP A 108 -10.90 -5.92 2.46
CA TRP A 108 -10.09 -6.21 1.29
C TRP A 108 -10.36 -5.20 0.19
N ILE A 109 -9.28 -4.72 -0.42
CA ILE A 109 -9.32 -3.73 -1.50
C ILE A 109 -8.73 -4.37 -2.75
N TRP A 110 -9.47 -4.34 -3.85
CA TRP A 110 -9.08 -4.89 -5.16
C TRP A 110 -8.27 -3.89 -6.00
N ASP A 111 -8.57 -2.61 -5.83
CA ASP A 111 -8.09 -1.56 -6.72
C ASP A 111 -6.63 -1.21 -6.45
N LYS A 112 -5.79 -1.39 -7.47
CA LYS A 112 -4.37 -0.99 -7.47
C LYS A 112 -4.18 0.53 -7.67
N GLY A 113 -5.22 1.27 -8.04
CA GLY A 113 -5.15 2.73 -8.18
C GLY A 113 -4.22 3.23 -9.29
N LEU A 114 -3.76 2.37 -10.21
CA LEU A 114 -3.03 2.78 -11.42
C LEU A 114 -3.98 2.86 -12.63
N ARG A 115 -5.06 3.64 -12.53
CA ARG A 115 -5.61 4.24 -13.75
C ARG A 115 -4.64 5.36 -14.09
N GLU A 116 -4.03 5.28 -15.27
CA GLU A 116 -3.24 6.39 -15.80
C GLU A 116 -4.01 7.70 -15.55
N VAL A 117 -3.39 8.61 -14.80
CA VAL A 117 -3.79 10.01 -14.92
C VAL A 117 -3.52 10.33 -16.39
N PRO A 118 -4.53 10.63 -17.22
CA PRO A 118 -4.26 11.02 -18.60
C PRO A 118 -3.25 12.15 -18.51
N ALA A 119 -2.10 12.00 -19.18
CA ALA A 119 -1.13 13.08 -19.27
C ALA A 119 -1.91 14.36 -19.53
N MET A 120 -1.77 15.36 -18.64
CA MET A 120 -2.47 16.63 -18.82
C MET A 120 -2.20 17.06 -20.25
N ALA A 121 -3.25 17.09 -21.08
CA ALA A 121 -3.12 17.51 -22.47
C ALA A 121 -2.36 18.85 -22.44
N PRO A 122 -1.34 19.04 -23.29
CA PRO A 122 -0.56 20.26 -23.26
C PRO A 122 -1.54 21.42 -23.31
N VAL A 123 -1.46 22.29 -22.29
CA VAL A 123 -2.19 23.55 -22.30
C VAL A 123 -1.74 24.25 -23.58
N ASN A 124 -2.63 24.30 -24.57
CA ASN A 124 -2.43 25.18 -25.71
C ASN A 124 -2.43 26.59 -25.13
N GLN A 125 -1.24 27.12 -24.88
CA GLN A 125 -1.06 28.54 -24.68
C GLN A 125 -1.59 29.19 -25.95
N THR A 126 -2.79 29.77 -25.84
CA THR A 126 -3.32 30.64 -26.89
C THR A 126 -2.25 31.68 -27.16
N THR A 127 -1.66 31.62 -28.35
CA THR A 127 -0.86 32.71 -28.89
C THR A 127 -1.74 33.95 -28.84
N ARG A 128 -1.45 34.84 -27.89
CA ARG A 128 -1.80 36.25 -28.06
C ARG A 128 -0.98 36.73 -29.24
N ALA A 129 -1.59 36.70 -30.42
CA ALA A 129 -1.11 37.47 -31.55
C ALA A 129 -0.99 38.92 -31.09
N ALA A 130 0.24 39.41 -30.98
CA ALA A 130 0.52 40.83 -30.98
C ALA A 130 1.26 41.11 -32.28
N SER A 131 0.62 41.87 -33.16
CA SER A 131 1.32 42.65 -34.17
C SER A 131 0.45 43.85 -34.49
N ASP A 132 0.88 45.02 -34.01
CA ASP A 132 1.10 46.17 -34.88
C ASP A 132 2.15 47.09 -34.21
N GLU A 133 3.36 47.01 -34.79
CA GLU A 133 4.31 48.08 -35.13
C GLU A 133 4.40 49.38 -34.29
N GLN A 134 5.56 49.62 -33.65
CA GLN A 134 6.61 50.56 -34.11
C GLN A 134 7.63 50.92 -33.01
N GLY A 135 8.92 50.76 -33.35
CA GLY A 135 9.99 51.72 -33.01
C GLY A 135 10.73 51.59 -31.67
N GLY A 136 12.05 51.35 -31.72
CA GLY A 136 12.97 51.68 -30.63
C GLY A 136 14.22 50.80 -30.55
N GLN A 137 15.37 51.34 -30.97
CA GLN A 137 16.71 50.71 -30.91
C GLN A 137 17.32 50.71 -29.48
N THR A 138 18.44 49.99 -29.35
CA THR A 138 19.54 50.07 -28.33
C THR A 138 19.27 49.23 -27.04
N GLU A 139 20.17 48.45 -26.42
CA GLU A 139 21.62 48.19 -26.52
C GLU A 139 21.96 46.73 -26.14
N GLU A 140 23.20 46.36 -26.45
CA GLU A 140 23.95 45.13 -26.19
C GLU A 140 24.27 44.91 -24.69
N ALA A 141 24.23 43.66 -24.20
CA ALA A 141 24.95 43.27 -22.99
C ALA A 141 25.29 41.76 -23.00
N SER A 142 26.54 41.49 -22.70
CA SER A 142 27.31 40.27 -22.92
C SER A 142 27.19 39.19 -21.84
N MET A 143 27.29 37.95 -22.32
CA MET A 143 27.89 36.74 -21.74
C MET A 143 28.71 36.90 -20.44
N VAL A 144 28.39 36.07 -19.43
CA VAL A 144 29.38 35.48 -18.51
C VAL A 144 28.97 34.03 -18.24
N GLU A 145 29.81 33.11 -18.69
CA GLU A 145 29.82 31.70 -18.32
C GLU A 145 30.42 31.53 -16.92
N GLN A 146 29.95 30.55 -16.16
CA GLN A 146 30.73 29.93 -15.10
C GLN A 146 30.31 28.46 -14.98
N GLU A 147 31.15 27.62 -15.59
CA GLU A 147 31.29 26.20 -15.28
C GLU A 147 31.89 26.07 -13.88
N ASP A 148 31.48 25.07 -13.11
CA ASP A 148 32.35 24.51 -12.08
C ASP A 148 32.17 22.99 -11.99
N GLU A 149 33.31 22.33 -11.91
CA GLU A 149 33.57 20.92 -12.10
C GLU A 149 33.40 20.08 -10.82
N GLY A 150 33.20 18.77 -11.01
CA GLY A 150 33.61 17.70 -10.08
C GLY A 150 32.75 17.56 -8.81
N TYR A 151 32.48 16.37 -8.27
CA TYR A 151 33.35 15.21 -8.14
C TYR A 151 32.54 13.90 -8.08
N HIS A 152 33.06 12.91 -8.80
CA HIS A 152 32.82 11.48 -8.66
C HIS A 152 33.61 10.94 -7.44
N LEU A 153 33.05 10.00 -6.68
CA LEU A 153 33.79 8.88 -6.04
C LEU A 153 32.81 7.89 -5.38
N GLU A 154 32.95 6.63 -5.77
CA GLU A 154 32.33 5.43 -5.18
C GLU A 154 32.84 5.14 -3.76
N LEU A 155 31.99 4.49 -2.95
CA LEU A 155 32.28 3.23 -2.23
C LEU A 155 30.98 2.44 -2.07
#